data_AF-A0A3E1NWQ3-F1
#
_entry.id   AF-A0A3E1NWQ3-F1
#
_cell.length_a   1.000
_cell.length_b   1.000
_cell.length_c   1.000
_cell.angle_alpha   90.00
_cell.angle_beta   90.00
_cell.angle_gamma   90.00
#
_symmetry.space_group_name_H-M   'P 1'
#
loop_
_entity.id
_entity.type
_entity.pdbx_description
1 polymer ?
#
loop_
_entity_poly.entity_id
_entity_poly.type
_entity_poly.pdbx_seq_one_letter_code
_entity_poly.pdbx_strand_id
1 'polypeptide(L)'
;MINMDVSEGFDSLTNQWTNNLTTLADFQESISYDENGNILKYKRNGNNTFAGSPLDMDSLNYHYRPGTNKLDYVHDAVNASSYSNDVDDQIAGNYRYDSIGNIISDIQAGIDR
;
A
#
# COMPACT_ATOMS: atom_id res chain seq x y z
N MET A 1 -2.07 -8.52 12.31
CA MET A 1 -1.34 -7.36 11.75
C MET A 1 0.10 -7.79 11.58
N ILE A 2 0.67 -7.57 10.40
CA ILE A 2 2.06 -7.85 10.05
C ILE A 2 2.74 -6.51 9.85
N ASN A 3 3.95 -6.33 10.38
CA ASN A 3 4.71 -5.11 10.23
C ASN A 3 6.09 -5.42 9.66
N MET A 4 6.64 -4.46 8.93
CA MET A 4 8.04 -4.43 8.53
C MET A 4 8.69 -3.18 9.12
N ASP A 5 9.66 -3.39 9.99
CA ASP A 5 10.54 -2.35 10.50
C ASP A 5 11.78 -2.24 9.62
N VAL A 6 12.32 -1.03 9.51
CA VAL A 6 13.46 -0.74 8.63
C VAL A 6 14.58 -0.14 9.46
N SER A 7 15.82 -0.54 9.17
CA SER A 7 16.99 0.00 9.83
C SER A 7 18.14 0.15 8.85
N GLU A 8 18.96 1.17 9.08
CA GLU A 8 20.24 1.36 8.39
C GLU A 8 21.42 1.07 9.30
N GLY A 9 22.58 0.86 8.70
CA GLY A 9 23.84 0.62 9.42
C GLY A 9 24.84 -0.24 8.66
N PHE A 10 24.65 -0.48 7.36
CA PHE A 10 25.68 -1.09 6.51
C PHE A 10 26.76 -0.06 6.17
N ASP A 11 28.00 -0.36 6.54
CA ASP A 11 29.18 0.40 6.15
C ASP A 11 29.80 -0.24 4.90
N SER A 12 29.65 0.45 3.77
CA SER A 12 30.17 -0.02 2.48
C SER A 12 31.68 0.12 2.32
N LEU A 13 32.35 0.96 3.12
CA LEU A 13 33.81 1.11 3.07
C LEU A 13 34.49 -0.08 3.74
N THR A 14 33.92 -0.56 4.83
CA THR A 14 34.45 -1.71 5.59
C THR A 14 33.76 -3.03 5.23
N ASN A 15 32.67 -2.98 4.46
CA ASN A 15 31.80 -4.11 4.11
C ASN A 15 31.32 -4.86 5.37
N GLN A 16 30.85 -4.10 6.36
CA GLN A 16 30.38 -4.61 7.66
C GLN A 16 29.04 -3.97 8.03
N TRP A 17 28.25 -4.67 8.83
CA TRP A 17 27.16 -4.05 9.58
C TRP A 17 27.73 -3.41 10.84
N THR A 18 27.39 -2.15 11.08
CA THR A 18 27.77 -1.47 12.31
C THR A 18 26.96 -2.00 13.49
N ASN A 19 27.53 -1.94 14.69
CA ASN A 19 26.81 -2.28 15.93
C ASN A 19 25.79 -1.20 16.35
N ASN A 20 25.60 -0.16 15.54
CA ASN A 20 24.72 0.97 15.81
C ASN A 20 23.66 1.09 14.70
N LEU A 21 22.76 0.10 14.64
CA LEU A 21 21.63 0.13 13.72
C LEU A 21 20.69 1.28 14.13
N THR A 22 20.33 2.10 13.16
CA THR A 22 19.37 3.20 13.35
C THR A 22 18.07 2.83 12.67
N THR A 23 16.96 2.84 13.41
CA THR A 23 15.63 2.60 12.84
C THR A 23 15.25 3.77 11.94
N LEU A 24 14.73 3.45 10.76
CA LEU A 24 14.27 4.42 9.78
C LEU A 24 12.75 4.48 9.76
N ALA A 25 12.24 5.70 9.61
CA ALA A 25 10.82 5.92 9.39
C ALA A 25 10.41 5.42 8.00
N ASP A 26 11.26 5.68 7.02
CA ASP A 26 11.13 5.33 5.61
C ASP A 26 10.85 3.84 5.41
N PHE A 27 10.05 3.56 4.37
CA PHE A 27 9.76 2.21 3.89
C PHE A 27 9.10 1.26 4.89
N GLN A 28 8.83 1.69 6.13
CA GLN A 28 8.07 0.88 7.08
C GLN A 28 6.69 0.56 6.53
N GLU A 29 6.23 -0.66 6.81
CA GLU A 29 4.97 -1.18 6.33
C GLU A 29 4.16 -1.81 7.47
N SER A 30 2.83 -1.69 7.38
CA SER A 30 1.90 -2.38 8.26
C SER A 30 0.68 -2.85 7.49
N ILE A 31 0.39 -4.14 7.59
CA ILE A 31 -0.68 -4.81 6.83
C ILE A 31 -1.60 -5.56 7.80
N SER A 32 -2.91 -5.45 7.60
CA SER A 32 -3.90 -6.26 8.29
C SER A 32 -4.72 -7.08 7.30
N TYR A 33 -5.25 -8.20 7.77
CA TYR A 33 -6.03 -9.14 6.98
C TYR A 33 -7.31 -9.53 7.73
N ASP A 34 -8.32 -9.94 6.99
CA ASP A 34 -9.46 -10.68 7.55
C ASP A 34 -9.12 -12.17 7.75
N GLU A 35 -10.07 -12.93 8.29
CA GLU A 35 -9.92 -14.37 8.54
C GLU A 35 -9.76 -15.21 7.26
N ASN A 36 -10.20 -14.68 6.11
CA ASN A 36 -10.03 -15.32 4.80
C ASN A 36 -8.71 -14.95 4.12
N GLY A 37 -7.90 -14.08 4.73
CA GLY A 37 -6.63 -13.61 4.20
C GLY A 37 -6.75 -12.48 3.17
N ASN A 38 -7.91 -11.83 3.05
CA ASN A 38 -8.02 -10.59 2.28
C ASN A 38 -7.34 -9.45 3.04
N ILE A 39 -6.61 -8.57 2.35
CA ILE A 39 -5.98 -7.39 2.98
C ILE A 39 -7.08 -6.43 3.41
N LEU A 40 -7.09 -5.96 4.65
CA LEU A 40 -8.04 -4.95 5.12
C LEU A 40 -7.46 -3.54 5.10
N LYS A 41 -6.21 -3.41 5.56
CA LYS A 41 -5.50 -2.14 5.63
C LYS A 41 -4.05 -2.32 5.23
N TYR A 42 -3.50 -1.30 4.60
CA TYR A 42 -2.09 -1.23 4.29
C TYR A 42 -1.59 0.20 4.50
N LYS A 43 -0.65 0.35 5.44
CA LYS A 43 0.12 1.58 5.62
C LYS A 43 1.53 1.36 5.13
N ARG A 44 2.04 2.26 4.29
CA ARG A 44 3.41 2.22 3.78
C ARG A 44 4.01 3.62 3.82
N ASN A 45 5.22 3.70 4.37
CA ASN A 45 5.97 4.93 4.39
C ASN A 45 6.84 5.06 3.14
N GLY A 46 6.97 6.28 2.66
CA GLY A 46 7.75 6.66 1.49
C GLY A 46 9.25 6.80 1.72
N ASN A 47 9.93 7.34 0.71
CA ASN A 47 11.35 7.64 0.71
C ASN A 47 11.60 9.13 1.00
N ASN A 48 11.42 9.52 2.25
CA ASN A 48 11.65 10.88 2.71
C ASN A 48 13.14 11.18 2.92
N THR A 49 13.85 10.30 3.61
CA THR A 49 15.24 10.48 4.02
C THR A 49 16.19 10.52 2.82
N PHE A 50 15.98 9.70 1.79
CA PHE A 50 16.93 9.58 0.66
C PHE A 50 16.48 10.29 -0.62
N ALA A 51 15.17 10.48 -0.81
CA ALA A 51 14.63 11.10 -2.03
C ALA A 51 13.85 12.40 -1.77
N GLY A 52 13.61 12.77 -0.51
CA GLY A 52 12.86 13.99 -0.16
C GLY A 52 11.36 13.92 -0.45
N SER A 53 10.83 12.75 -0.80
CA SER A 53 9.40 12.54 -1.03
C SER A 53 8.61 12.60 0.29
N PRO A 54 7.29 12.82 0.28
CA PRO A 54 6.47 12.77 1.49
C PRO A 54 6.62 11.43 2.23
N LEU A 55 6.67 11.45 3.57
CA LEU A 55 6.80 10.23 4.36
C LEU A 55 5.55 9.36 4.31
N ASP A 56 4.36 9.96 4.37
CA ASP A 56 3.11 9.22 4.16
C ASP A 56 2.97 8.95 2.66
N MET A 57 3.13 7.69 2.26
CA MET A 57 2.95 7.25 0.87
C MET A 57 1.56 6.64 0.69
N ASP A 58 1.20 5.63 1.49
CA ASP A 58 -0.15 5.07 1.43
C ASP A 58 -0.76 4.88 2.81
N SER A 59 -2.07 5.09 2.88
CA SER A 59 -2.92 4.75 4.01
C SER A 59 -4.20 4.08 3.51
N LEU A 60 -4.03 2.92 2.88
CA LEU A 60 -5.06 2.20 2.16
C LEU A 60 -6.00 1.43 3.08
N ASN A 61 -7.29 1.55 2.82
CA ASN A 61 -8.35 0.70 3.37
C ASN A 61 -9.04 -0.01 2.21
N TYR A 62 -9.04 -1.34 2.24
CA TYR A 62 -9.60 -2.17 1.18
C TYR A 62 -11.03 -2.55 1.54
N HIS A 63 -11.95 -2.28 0.62
CA HIS A 63 -13.37 -2.56 0.82
C HIS A 63 -13.80 -3.68 -0.11
N TYR A 64 -14.25 -4.80 0.45
CA TYR A 64 -14.72 -5.97 -0.30
C TYR A 64 -16.23 -6.03 -0.34
N ARG A 65 -16.76 -6.67 -1.39
CA ARG A 65 -18.19 -6.94 -1.50
C ARG A 65 -18.61 -8.01 -0.47
N PRO A 66 -19.68 -7.79 0.32
CA PRO A 66 -20.10 -8.71 1.37
C PRO A 66 -20.31 -10.15 0.88
N GLY A 67 -19.80 -11.11 1.65
CA GLY A 67 -19.93 -12.54 1.33
C GLY A 67 -19.08 -13.02 0.14
N THR A 68 -18.13 -12.21 -0.31
CA THR A 68 -17.21 -12.55 -1.41
C THR A 68 -15.78 -12.09 -1.08
N ASN A 69 -14.79 -12.59 -1.84
CA ASN A 69 -13.42 -12.06 -1.82
C ASN A 69 -13.15 -11.10 -3.01
N LYS A 70 -14.19 -10.43 -3.51
CA LYS A 70 -14.09 -9.47 -4.61
C LYS A 70 -13.91 -8.07 -4.05
N LEU A 71 -12.81 -7.42 -4.39
CA LEU A 71 -12.52 -6.04 -4.02
C LEU A 71 -13.55 -5.11 -4.68
N ASP A 72 -14.06 -4.11 -3.97
CA ASP A 72 -15.02 -3.15 -4.51
C ASP A 72 -14.33 -1.82 -4.83
N TYR A 73 -13.56 -1.29 -3.89
CA TYR A 73 -12.74 -0.09 -4.04
C TYR A 73 -11.66 -0.03 -2.95
N VAL A 74 -10.67 0.83 -3.16
CA VAL A 74 -9.63 1.16 -2.18
C VAL A 74 -9.79 2.63 -1.77
N HIS A 75 -9.90 2.88 -0.47
CA HIS A 75 -9.86 4.23 0.08
C HIS A 75 -8.44 4.55 0.53
N ASP A 76 -7.83 5.59 -0.03
CA ASP A 76 -6.55 6.12 0.43
C ASP A 76 -6.76 7.43 1.18
N ALA A 77 -6.20 7.52 2.38
CA ALA A 77 -6.25 8.74 3.21
C ALA A 77 -5.04 9.67 2.97
N VAL A 78 -4.09 9.28 2.12
CA VAL A 78 -2.99 10.15 1.68
C VAL A 78 -3.45 11.04 0.54
N ASN A 79 -2.86 12.24 0.44
CA ASN A 79 -3.18 13.17 -0.64
C ASN A 79 -2.63 12.64 -1.98
N ALA A 80 -3.46 12.62 -3.02
CA ALA A 80 -3.12 12.15 -4.37
C ALA A 80 -1.99 12.93 -5.09
N SER A 81 -1.52 14.04 -4.52
CA SER A 81 -0.33 14.76 -5.02
C SER A 81 0.96 14.37 -4.32
N SER A 82 0.90 13.54 -3.26
CA SER A 82 2.08 13.07 -2.53
C SER A 82 2.94 12.15 -3.39
N TYR A 83 2.29 11.29 -4.15
CA TYR A 83 2.88 10.35 -5.10
C TYR A 83 2.06 10.41 -6.38
N SER A 84 2.72 10.31 -7.53
CA SER A 84 2.09 10.61 -8.83
C SER A 84 1.70 9.37 -9.63
N ASN A 85 2.02 8.17 -9.14
CA ASN A 85 1.94 6.92 -9.89
C ASN A 85 1.65 5.75 -8.94
N ASP A 86 0.48 5.80 -8.32
CA ASP A 86 0.04 4.87 -7.28
C ASP A 86 -1.50 4.78 -7.24
N VAL A 87 -2.02 4.10 -6.22
CA VAL A 87 -3.46 3.89 -6.05
C VAL A 87 -4.00 5.00 -5.15
N ASP A 88 -4.57 6.02 -5.76
CA ASP A 88 -5.28 7.08 -5.06
C ASP A 88 -6.67 6.64 -4.58
N ASP A 89 -7.30 7.52 -3.79
CA ASP A 89 -8.66 7.34 -3.30
C ASP A 89 -9.66 7.01 -4.42
N GLN A 90 -10.35 5.88 -4.28
CA GLN A 90 -11.34 5.39 -5.24
C GLN A 90 -12.76 5.53 -4.68
N ILE A 91 -13.70 5.79 -5.59
CA ILE A 91 -15.12 5.74 -5.26
C ILE A 91 -15.62 4.28 -5.14
N ALA A 92 -16.67 4.08 -4.34
CA ALA A 92 -17.32 2.78 -4.21
C ALA A 92 -17.79 2.23 -5.57
N GLY A 93 -17.65 0.92 -5.76
CA GLY A 93 -17.95 0.26 -7.03
C GLY A 93 -16.91 0.47 -8.13
N ASN A 94 -15.67 0.86 -7.81
CA ASN A 94 -14.58 1.02 -8.78
C ASN A 94 -14.35 -0.26 -9.60
N TYR A 95 -14.35 -1.42 -8.94
CA TYR A 95 -14.13 -2.70 -9.59
C TYR A 95 -15.45 -3.41 -9.91
N ARG A 96 -15.59 -3.91 -11.14
CA ARG A 96 -16.69 -4.81 -11.55
C ARG A 96 -16.15 -6.12 -12.09
N TYR A 97 -16.95 -7.16 -11.91
CA TYR A 97 -16.58 -8.53 -12.25
C TYR A 97 -17.64 -9.20 -13.10
N ASP A 98 -17.22 -10.07 -14.00
CA ASP A 98 -18.12 -11.01 -14.67
C ASP A 98 -18.61 -12.11 -13.71
N SER A 99 -19.45 -13.01 -14.24
CA SER A 99 -20.06 -14.11 -13.49
C SER A 99 -19.04 -15.15 -12.99
N ILE A 100 -17.87 -15.26 -13.62
CA ILE A 100 -16.81 -16.20 -13.24
C ILE A 100 -15.69 -15.54 -12.42
N GLY A 101 -15.73 -14.22 -12.24
CA GLY A 101 -14.86 -13.47 -11.33
C GLY A 101 -13.71 -12.72 -11.99
N ASN A 102 -13.67 -12.58 -13.32
CA ASN A 102 -12.69 -11.71 -13.96
C ASN A 102 -13.07 -10.25 -13.78
N ILE A 103 -12.09 -9.37 -13.62
CA ILE A 103 -12.33 -7.92 -13.64
C ILE A 103 -12.71 -7.52 -15.07
N ILE A 104 -13.83 -6.82 -15.19
CA ILE A 104 -14.34 -6.24 -16.44
C ILE A 104 -14.37 -4.70 -16.40
N SER A 105 -14.25 -4.10 -15.21
CA SER A 105 -14.15 -2.65 -15.07
C SER A 105 -13.26 -2.25 -13.91
N ASP A 106 -12.51 -1.18 -14.13
CA ASP A 106 -11.76 -0.38 -13.17
C ASP A 106 -11.99 1.08 -13.58
N ILE A 107 -12.89 1.76 -12.86
CA ILE A 107 -13.36 3.09 -13.24
C ILE A 107 -12.22 4.10 -13.23
N GLN A 108 -11.42 4.10 -12.16
CA GLN A 108 -10.30 5.02 -11.98
C GLN A 108 -9.22 4.80 -13.06
N ALA A 109 -8.95 3.54 -13.42
CA ALA A 109 -8.00 3.22 -14.50
C ALA A 109 -8.60 3.35 -15.91
N GLY A 110 -9.88 3.71 -16.05
CA GLY A 110 -10.56 3.87 -17.33
C GLY A 110 -10.82 2.56 -18.08
N ILE A 111 -10.91 1.43 -17.37
CA ILE A 111 -11.24 0.12 -17.95
C ILE A 111 -12.75 -0.10 -17.85
N ASP A 112 -13.40 -0.35 -18.99
CA ASP A 112 -14.80 -0.78 -19.08
C ASP A 112 -14.96 -1.76 -20.26
N ARG A 113 -15.45 -2.97 -19.97
CA ARG A 113 -15.61 -4.07 -20.93
C ARG A 113 -17.02 -4.66 -20.90
#